data_AF-A0A936FEH2-F1
#
_entry.id   AF-A0A936FEH2-F1
#
_cell.length_a   1.000
_cell.length_b   1.000
_cell.length_c   1.000
_cell.angle_alpha   90.00
_cell.angle_beta   90.00
_cell.angle_gamma   90.00
#
_symmetry.space_group_name_H-M   'P 1'
#
loop_
_entity.id
_entity.type
_entity.pdbx_description
1 polymer ?
#
loop_
_entity_poly.entity_id
_entity_poly.type
_entity_poly.pdbx_seq_one_letter_code
_entity_poly.pdbx_strand_id
1 'polypeptide(L)'
;MSTAEVDLFMARVERFTSRGLPGRGLPGWGLPGWAESLADRLLVRDREGDDRRMCIECRHCTSGRSCGRARAAGLSHQELGELTAMLQRCPAFAPAISMEGARP
;
A
#
# COMPACT_ATOMS: atom_id res chain seq x y z
N MET A 1 -12.96 1.31 18.06
CA MET A 1 -12.89 1.75 16.65
C MET A 1 -14.14 2.54 16.36
N SER A 2 -14.00 3.70 15.72
CA SER A 2 -15.14 4.46 15.18
C SER A 2 -15.70 3.77 13.93
N THR A 3 -16.92 4.14 13.53
CA THR A 3 -17.54 3.64 12.28
C THR A 3 -16.64 3.91 11.06
N ALA A 4 -16.04 5.10 10.98
CA ALA A 4 -15.14 5.45 9.88
C ALA A 4 -13.87 4.58 9.84
N GLU A 5 -13.33 4.20 11.00
CA GLU A 5 -12.19 3.27 11.06
C GLU A 5 -12.58 1.86 10.59
N VAL A 6 -13.80 1.40 10.91
CA VAL A 6 -14.32 0.11 10.45
C VAL A 6 -14.53 0.12 8.94
N ASP A 7 -15.14 1.17 8.39
CA ASP A 7 -15.38 1.30 6.94
C ASP A 7 -14.05 1.30 6.17
N LEU A 8 -13.05 2.06 6.65
CA LEU A 8 -11.72 2.09 6.05
C LEU A 8 -11.01 0.75 6.15
N PHE A 9 -11.15 0.06 7.28
CA PHE A 9 -10.62 -1.29 7.47
C PHE A 9 -11.22 -2.27 6.46
N MET A 10 -12.56 -2.31 6.32
CA MET A 10 -13.23 -3.22 5.38
C MET A 10 -12.85 -2.92 3.93
N ALA A 11 -12.79 -1.65 3.54
CA ALA A 11 -12.34 -1.24 2.20
C ALA A 11 -10.89 -1.67 1.89
N ARG A 12 -10.02 -1.72 2.91
CA ARG A 12 -8.66 -2.24 2.78
C ARG A 12 -8.64 -3.75 2.61
N VAL A 13 -9.40 -4.48 3.41
CA VAL A 13 -9.49 -5.95 3.30
C VAL A 13 -9.96 -6.37 1.92
N GLU A 14 -11.02 -5.74 1.39
CA GLU A 14 -11.51 -6.00 0.03
C GLU A 14 -10.45 -5.69 -1.05
N ARG A 15 -9.80 -4.53 -0.94
CA ARG A 15 -8.73 -4.11 -1.86
C ARG A 15 -7.54 -5.08 -1.85
N PHE A 16 -7.15 -5.59 -0.70
CA PHE A 16 -6.01 -6.50 -0.60
C PHE A 16 -6.40 -7.87 -1.17
N THR A 17 -7.58 -8.37 -0.79
CA THR A 17 -8.12 -9.62 -1.30
C THR A 17 -8.24 -9.62 -2.82
N SER A 18 -8.76 -8.55 -3.42
CA SER A 18 -8.91 -8.42 -4.88
C SER A 18 -7.57 -8.33 -5.63
N ARG A 19 -6.51 -7.80 -5.00
CA ARG A 19 -5.16 -7.73 -5.59
C ARG A 19 -4.37 -9.04 -5.48
N GLY A 20 -4.85 -9.95 -4.63
CA GLY A 20 -4.24 -11.24 -4.39
C GLY A 20 -2.83 -11.18 -3.79
N LEU A 21 -2.21 -12.35 -3.71
CA LEU A 21 -0.90 -12.50 -3.09
C LEU A 21 0.21 -12.13 -4.09
N PRO A 22 1.19 -11.25 -3.74
CA PRO A 22 2.52 -11.36 -4.28
C PRO A 22 3.08 -12.75 -3.99
N GLY A 23 4.00 -13.23 -4.83
CA GLY A 23 4.67 -14.49 -4.56
C GLY A 23 5.41 -14.45 -3.22
N ARG A 24 5.75 -15.64 -2.72
CA ARG A 24 6.44 -15.91 -1.44
C ARG A 24 7.54 -14.87 -1.16
N GLY A 25 7.31 -14.02 -0.15
CA GLY A 25 8.29 -13.02 0.29
C GLY A 25 8.16 -12.62 1.76
N LEU A 26 6.98 -12.80 2.37
CA LEU A 26 6.77 -12.49 3.79
C LEU A 26 6.20 -13.70 4.55
N PRO A 27 6.72 -14.01 5.75
CA PRO A 27 6.14 -15.03 6.62
C PRO A 27 4.68 -14.68 6.93
N GLY A 28 3.77 -15.63 6.70
CA GLY A 28 2.32 -15.44 6.92
C GLY A 28 1.55 -14.85 5.73
N TRP A 29 2.22 -14.41 4.67
CA TRP A 29 1.54 -13.92 3.47
C TRP A 29 0.91 -15.06 2.67
N GLY A 30 -0.40 -15.05 2.51
CA GLY A 30 -1.16 -16.15 1.88
C GLY A 30 -1.78 -17.14 2.85
N LEU A 31 -1.62 -16.92 4.16
CA LEU A 31 -2.45 -17.58 5.17
C LEU A 31 -3.82 -16.90 5.27
N PRO A 32 -4.87 -17.60 5.72
CA PRO A 32 -6.13 -16.96 6.09
C PRO A 32 -5.89 -15.78 7.04
N GLY A 33 -6.57 -14.65 6.84
CA GLY A 33 -6.40 -13.46 7.68
C GLY A 33 -5.26 -12.51 7.26
N TRP A 34 -4.53 -12.79 6.18
CA TRP A 34 -3.41 -11.94 5.76
C TRP A 34 -3.85 -10.51 5.39
N ALA A 35 -5.02 -10.36 4.76
CA ALA A 35 -5.54 -9.06 4.33
C ALA A 35 -5.98 -8.22 5.55
N GLU A 36 -6.63 -8.86 6.51
CA GLU A 36 -7.01 -8.31 7.80
C GLU A 36 -5.78 -7.88 8.61
N SER A 37 -4.74 -8.71 8.63
CA SER A 37 -3.48 -8.40 9.31
C SER A 37 -2.81 -7.13 8.74
N LEU A 38 -2.88 -6.93 7.43
CA LEU A 38 -2.38 -5.69 6.83
C LEU A 38 -3.28 -4.50 7.14
N ALA A 39 -4.59 -4.68 7.06
CA ALA A 39 -5.54 -3.63 7.36
C ALA A 39 -5.40 -3.15 8.81
N ASP A 40 -5.13 -4.06 9.75
CA ASP A 40 -4.86 -3.76 11.16
C ASP A 40 -3.56 -2.97 11.33
N ARG A 41 -2.46 -3.38 10.67
CA ARG A 41 -1.21 -2.59 10.65
C ARG A 41 -1.41 -1.17 10.13
N LEU A 42 -2.25 -1.00 9.12
CA LEU A 42 -2.58 0.32 8.59
C LEU A 42 -3.50 1.12 9.53
N LEU A 43 -4.35 0.46 10.30
CA LEU A 43 -5.16 1.11 11.32
C LEU A 43 -4.28 1.67 12.45
N VAL A 44 -3.30 0.89 12.91
CA VAL A 44 -2.29 1.34 13.89
C VAL A 44 -1.52 2.54 13.33
N ARG A 45 -1.02 2.43 12.09
CA ARG A 45 -0.33 3.52 11.40
C ARG A 45 -1.16 4.81 11.40
N ASP A 46 -2.42 4.72 10.99
CA ASP A 46 -3.28 5.90 10.86
C ASP A 46 -3.49 6.60 12.21
N ARG A 47 -3.62 5.83 13.30
CA ARG A 47 -3.72 6.36 14.67
C ARG A 47 -2.45 7.06 15.14
N GLU A 48 -1.29 6.54 14.73
CA GLU A 48 0.01 7.11 15.07
C GLU A 48 0.37 8.33 14.18
N GLY A 49 -0.44 8.63 13.15
CA GLY A 49 -0.17 9.72 12.22
C GLY A 49 1.03 9.47 11.31
N ASP A 50 1.42 8.21 11.11
CA ASP A 50 2.54 7.82 10.26
C ASP A 50 2.16 7.97 8.77
N ASP A 51 2.97 8.72 8.03
CA ASP A 51 2.73 9.10 6.64
C ASP A 51 3.14 8.02 5.61
N ARG A 52 3.82 6.96 6.06
CA ARG A 52 4.29 5.87 5.20
C ARG A 52 3.12 5.05 4.63
N ARG A 53 3.25 4.60 3.38
CA ARG A 53 2.20 3.84 2.67
C ARG A 53 2.73 2.48 2.23
N MET A 54 1.87 1.48 2.21
CA MET A 54 2.19 0.19 1.59
C MET A 54 1.92 0.26 0.08
N CYS A 55 2.74 -0.38 -0.75
CA CYS A 55 2.53 -0.34 -2.21
C CYS A 55 1.17 -0.95 -2.59
N ILE A 56 0.70 -1.95 -1.84
CA ILE A 56 -0.64 -2.54 -2.01
C ILE A 56 -1.79 -1.57 -1.74
N GLU A 57 -1.56 -0.35 -1.22
CA GLU A 57 -2.58 0.71 -1.18
C GLU A 57 -2.67 1.47 -2.51
N CYS A 58 -1.60 1.48 -3.30
CA CYS A 58 -1.46 2.33 -4.48
C CYS A 58 -2.46 1.95 -5.57
N ARG A 59 -3.12 2.94 -6.19
CA ARG A 59 -3.98 2.71 -7.37
C ARG A 59 -3.22 2.12 -8.56
N HIS A 60 -1.91 2.36 -8.63
CA HIS A 60 -1.04 1.84 -9.69
C HIS A 60 -0.57 0.41 -9.42
N CYS A 61 -0.87 -0.15 -8.24
CA CYS A 61 -0.63 -1.53 -7.88
C CYS A 61 -1.82 -2.38 -8.37
N THR A 62 -1.62 -3.10 -9.48
CA THR A 62 -2.67 -3.93 -10.10
C THR A 62 -2.67 -5.35 -9.56
N SER A 63 -1.53 -5.81 -9.09
CA SER A 63 -1.38 -7.06 -8.36
C SER A 63 -0.28 -6.86 -7.33
N GLY A 64 -0.21 -7.74 -6.33
CA GLY A 64 0.87 -7.70 -5.36
C GLY A 64 2.30 -7.79 -5.95
N ARG A 65 2.46 -8.05 -7.26
CA ARG A 65 3.76 -8.11 -7.95
C ARG A 65 3.95 -7.03 -9.00
N SER A 66 2.98 -6.13 -9.20
CA SER A 66 3.03 -5.16 -10.31
C SER A 66 2.49 -3.80 -9.90
N CYS A 67 3.38 -2.81 -9.88
CA CYS A 67 3.07 -1.41 -9.70
C CYS A 67 3.70 -0.60 -10.84
N GLY A 68 2.88 0.14 -11.60
CA GLY A 68 3.36 0.89 -12.76
C GLY A 68 4.42 1.94 -12.41
N ARG A 69 4.34 2.55 -11.21
CA ARG A 69 5.35 3.50 -10.73
C ARG A 69 6.62 2.83 -10.21
N ALA A 70 6.50 1.67 -9.57
CA ALA A 70 7.68 0.90 -9.18
C ALA A 70 8.47 0.45 -10.41
N ARG A 71 7.77 0.00 -11.47
CA ARG A 71 8.38 -0.33 -12.76
C ARG A 71 9.06 0.87 -13.41
N ALA A 72 8.42 2.05 -13.39
CA ALA A 72 9.03 3.29 -13.89
C ALA A 72 10.27 3.72 -13.09
N ALA A 73 10.34 3.35 -11.81
CA ALA A 73 11.50 3.56 -10.95
C ALA A 73 12.57 2.44 -11.07
N GLY A 74 12.41 1.49 -11.99
CA GLY A 74 13.39 0.42 -12.24
C GLY A 74 13.29 -0.78 -11.30
N LEU A 75 12.28 -0.86 -10.43
CA LEU A 75 12.11 -2.00 -9.52
C LEU A 75 11.58 -3.23 -10.27
N SER A 76 12.20 -4.38 -10.00
CA SER A 76 11.74 -5.68 -10.47
C SER A 76 10.48 -6.15 -9.74
N HIS A 77 9.82 -7.17 -10.30
CA HIS A 77 8.65 -7.79 -9.68
C HIS A 77 8.98 -8.45 -8.33
N GLN A 78 10.22 -8.94 -8.16
CA GLN A 78 10.67 -9.57 -6.93
C GLN A 78 10.88 -8.53 -5.82
N GLU A 79 11.59 -7.45 -6.12
CA GLU A 79 11.78 -6.32 -5.20
C GLU A 79 10.43 -5.72 -4.79
N LEU A 80 9.49 -5.61 -5.73
CA LEU A 80 8.16 -5.13 -5.44
C LEU A 80 7.38 -6.07 -4.50
N GLY A 81 7.56 -7.39 -4.60
CA GLY A 81 6.87 -8.35 -3.76
C GLY A 81 7.08 -8.08 -2.26
N GLU A 82 8.32 -7.80 -1.86
CA GLU A 82 8.67 -7.45 -0.48
C GLU A 82 8.16 -6.06 -0.09
N LEU A 83 8.27 -5.08 -1.00
CA LEU A 83 7.83 -3.70 -0.77
C LEU A 83 6.31 -3.55 -0.72
N THR A 84 5.56 -4.54 -1.22
CA THR A 84 4.09 -4.47 -1.34
C THR A 84 3.40 -4.36 0.01
N ALA A 85 3.98 -4.97 1.05
CA ALA A 85 3.48 -4.95 2.42
C ALA A 85 4.29 -4.07 3.38
N MET A 86 5.39 -3.49 2.89
CA MET A 86 6.29 -2.70 3.72
C MET A 86 5.80 -1.25 3.74
N LEU A 87 5.82 -0.62 4.91
CA LEU A 87 5.53 0.80 5.05
C LEU A 87 6.69 1.61 4.46
N GLN A 88 6.43 2.34 3.37
CA GLN A 88 7.43 3.05 2.59
C GLN A 88 6.95 4.47 2.24
N ARG A 89 7.89 5.40 2.07
CA ARG A 89 7.60 6.70 1.47
C ARG A 89 7.79 6.60 -0.04
N CYS A 90 6.71 6.30 -0.76
CA CYS A 90 6.73 6.24 -2.22
C CYS A 90 6.27 7.57 -2.83
N PRO A 91 7.02 8.20 -3.76
CA PRO A 91 6.63 9.44 -4.43
C PRO A 91 5.29 9.36 -5.16
N ALA A 92 4.78 8.15 -5.42
CA ALA A 92 3.42 7.92 -5.92
C ALA A 92 2.31 8.49 -5.02
N PHE A 93 2.59 8.63 -3.72
CA PHE A 93 1.66 9.13 -2.71
C PHE A 93 2.00 10.55 -2.27
N ALA A 94 3.04 11.18 -2.82
CA ALA A 94 3.27 12.59 -2.59
C ALA A 94 2.04 13.36 -3.08
N PRO A 95 1.54 14.33 -2.30
CA PRO A 95 0.52 15.23 -2.80
C PRO A 95 1.02 15.84 -4.11
N ALA A 96 0.13 16.03 -5.09
CA ALA A 96 0.47 16.83 -6.25
C ALA A 96 0.87 18.20 -5.71
N ILE A 97 2.17 18.50 -5.71
CA ILE A 97 2.65 19.85 -5.50
C ILE A 97 2.07 20.65 -6.67
N SER A 98 0.96 21.35 -6.42
CA SER A 98 0.51 22.43 -7.27
C SER A 98 1.66 23.43 -7.30
N MET A 99 2.43 23.43 -8.38
CA MET A 99 3.41 24.45 -8.68
C MET A 99 2.66 25.75 -9.05
N GLU A 100 1.88 26.30 -8.13
CA GLU A 100 1.40 27.67 -8.18
C GLU A 100 2.50 28.53 -7.55
N GLY A 101 3.49 28.94 -8.33
CA GLY A 101 4.53 29.83 -7.82
C GLY A 101 5.80 30.02 -8.62
N ALA A 102 5.93 29.47 -9.83
CA ALA A 102 7.08 29.77 -10.69
C ALA A 102 6.74 30.88 -11.71
N ARG A 103 6.68 32.14 -11.24
CA ARG A 103 7.00 33.38 -11.99
C ARG A 103 7.47 34.43 -10.97
N PRO A 104 8.42 35.32 -11.30
CA PRO A 104 8.88 35.72 -12.64
C PRO A 104 10.20 35.09 -13.09
#